data_AF-A0A5N0EIC7-F1
#
_entry.id   AF-A0A5N0EIC7-F1
#
_cell.length_a   1.000
_cell.length_b   1.000
_cell.length_c   1.000
_cell.angle_alpha   90.00
_cell.angle_beta   90.00
_cell.angle_gamma   90.00
#
_symmetry.space_group_name_H-M   'P 1'
#
loop_
_entity.id
_entity.type
_entity.pdbx_description
1 polymer ?
#
loop_
_entity_poly.entity_id
_entity_poly.type
_entity_poly.pdbx_seq_one_letter_code
_entity_poly.pdbx_strand_id
1 'polypeptide(L)'
;MRTNGMIGQIGPGSRDGLGLFSVPLSCGGVYWMHNGGRFGYITEIGVTEDGRRSVVVSMSTALQAGADFTHSKGFEQERAVTALVDHALCAE
;
A
#
# COMPACT_ATOMS: atom_id res chain seq x y z
N MET A 1 -4.19 -19.78 -3.23
CA MET A 1 -5.22 -19.19 -2.35
C MET A 1 -5.76 -17.96 -3.07
N ARG A 2 -7.06 -17.91 -3.42
CA ARG A 2 -7.64 -16.74 -4.13
C ARG A 2 -8.07 -15.69 -3.10
N THR A 3 -7.17 -14.79 -2.78
CA THR A 3 -7.35 -13.65 -1.86
C THR A 3 -7.85 -12.39 -2.59
N ASN A 4 -8.76 -12.57 -3.56
CA ASN A 4 -9.09 -11.55 -4.57
C ASN A 4 -9.83 -10.31 -4.01
N GLY A 5 -10.42 -10.41 -2.80
CA GLY A 5 -11.18 -9.31 -2.21
C GLY A 5 -10.30 -8.19 -1.67
N MET A 6 -9.49 -8.49 -0.63
CA MET A 6 -8.67 -7.47 0.04
C MET A 6 -7.39 -7.12 -0.73
N ILE A 7 -6.78 -8.07 -1.45
CA ILE A 7 -5.57 -7.77 -2.23
C ILE A 7 -5.88 -6.84 -3.41
N GLY A 8 -7.08 -6.96 -4.00
CA GLY A 8 -7.52 -6.03 -5.03
C GLY A 8 -7.65 -4.58 -4.54
N GLN A 9 -7.76 -4.36 -3.22
CA GLN A 9 -7.80 -3.02 -2.64
C GLN A 9 -6.40 -2.39 -2.49
N ILE A 10 -5.34 -3.20 -2.42
CA ILE A 10 -3.94 -2.72 -2.45
C ILE A 10 -3.62 -2.17 -3.84
N GLY A 11 -4.03 -2.91 -4.88
CA GLY A 11 -3.89 -2.48 -6.26
C GLY A 11 -4.23 -3.60 -7.24
N PRO A 12 -4.70 -3.29 -8.45
CA PRO A 12 -4.93 -4.29 -9.48
C PRO A 12 -3.67 -5.11 -9.77
N GLY A 13 -3.79 -6.44 -9.81
CA GLY A 13 -2.66 -7.33 -10.08
C GLY A 13 -1.74 -7.59 -8.89
N SER A 14 -2.02 -7.01 -7.72
CA SER A 14 -1.30 -7.32 -6.49
C SER A 14 -1.40 -8.80 -6.14
N ARG A 15 -0.36 -9.34 -5.51
CA ARG A 15 -0.28 -10.74 -5.06
C ARG A 15 0.25 -10.78 -3.64
N ASP A 16 -0.17 -11.79 -2.90
CA ASP A 16 0.28 -12.05 -1.52
C ASP A 16 1.14 -13.31 -1.49
N GLY A 17 2.22 -13.26 -0.71
CA GLY A 17 3.15 -14.34 -0.45
C GLY A 17 3.17 -14.72 1.03
N LEU A 18 4.36 -14.80 1.62
CA LEU A 18 4.56 -15.11 3.03
C LEU A 18 4.65 -13.83 3.86
N GLY A 19 3.56 -13.06 3.93
CA GLY A 19 3.52 -11.78 4.66
C GLY A 19 4.20 -10.63 3.91
N LEU A 20 4.24 -10.71 2.59
CA LEU A 20 4.66 -9.64 1.70
C LEU A 20 3.74 -9.62 0.49
N PHE A 21 3.37 -8.42 0.07
CA PHE A 21 2.63 -8.20 -1.15
C PHE A 21 3.56 -7.71 -2.26
N SER A 22 3.41 -8.28 -3.45
CA SER A 22 3.97 -7.72 -4.68
C SER A 22 2.91 -6.83 -5.32
N VAL A 23 3.22 -5.57 -5.57
CA VAL A 23 2.28 -4.59 -6.13
C VAL A 23 2.86 -4.01 -7.42
N PRO A 24 2.12 -4.02 -8.53
CA PRO A 24 2.59 -3.41 -9.79
C PRO A 24 2.83 -1.90 -9.64
N LEU A 25 3.96 -1.44 -10.16
CA LEU A 25 4.25 0.00 -10.30
C LEU A 25 3.68 0.53 -11.61
N SER A 26 3.26 1.81 -11.63
CA SER A 26 2.76 2.49 -12.82
C SER A 26 3.82 2.62 -13.93
N CYS A 27 5.09 2.75 -13.55
CA CYS A 27 6.24 2.79 -14.46
C CYS A 27 6.75 1.41 -14.91
N GLY A 28 6.09 0.33 -14.48
CA GLY A 28 6.49 -1.04 -14.78
C GLY A 28 7.32 -1.68 -13.67
N GLY A 29 7.36 -3.02 -13.69
CA GLY A 29 7.89 -3.80 -12.58
C GLY A 29 6.94 -3.87 -11.39
N VAL A 30 7.48 -4.27 -10.24
CA VAL A 30 6.73 -4.38 -8.98
C VAL A 30 7.54 -3.78 -7.84
N TYR A 31 6.83 -3.41 -6.77
CA TYR A 31 7.43 -3.17 -5.47
C TYR A 31 6.90 -4.17 -4.44
N TRP A 32 7.72 -4.46 -3.44
CA TRP A 32 7.38 -5.30 -2.30
C TRP A 32 6.96 -4.45 -1.12
N MET A 33 5.88 -4.84 -0.46
CA MET A 33 5.32 -4.08 0.66
C MET A 33 4.64 -4.98 1.69
N HIS A 34 4.52 -4.48 2.91
CA HIS A 34 3.54 -4.93 3.88
C HIS A 34 3.13 -3.72 4.70
N ASN A 35 1.86 -3.33 4.65
CA ASN A 35 1.42 -2.19 5.42
C ASN A 35 1.17 -2.58 6.87
N GLY A 36 1.30 -1.61 7.76
CA GLY A 36 1.10 -1.81 9.18
C GLY A 36 0.24 -0.70 9.73
N GLY A 37 -0.47 -0.94 10.81
CA GLY A 37 -1.21 0.14 11.43
C GLY A 37 -2.10 -0.33 12.56
N ARG A 38 -2.34 0.58 13.48
CA ARG A 38 -3.32 0.44 14.56
C ARG A 38 -3.81 1.83 14.94
N PHE A 39 -4.58 1.93 16.02
CA PHE A 39 -5.07 3.23 16.48
C PHE A 39 -3.93 4.24 16.65
N GLY A 40 -4.04 5.37 15.94
CA GLY A 40 -3.09 6.49 16.00
C GLY A 40 -2.05 6.53 14.89
N TYR A 41 -1.79 5.41 14.18
CA TYR A 41 -0.90 5.43 13.02
C TYR A 41 -1.15 4.29 12.02
N ILE A 42 -0.97 4.63 10.75
CA ILE A 42 -0.82 3.69 9.64
C ILE A 42 0.55 3.93 9.02
N THR A 43 1.22 2.86 8.62
CA THR A 43 2.50 2.88 7.94
C THR A 43 2.36 2.16 6.61
N GLU A 44 2.68 2.88 5.54
CA GLU A 44 2.87 2.33 4.21
C GLU A 44 4.37 2.25 3.91
N ILE A 45 4.77 1.19 3.23
CA ILE A 45 6.18 0.92 2.91
C ILE A 45 6.25 0.30 1.51
N GLY A 46 7.31 0.60 0.77
CA GLY A 46 7.58 -0.09 -0.49
C GLY A 46 9.08 -0.17 -0.77
N VAL A 47 9.50 -1.26 -1.40
CA VAL A 47 10.88 -1.48 -1.85
C VAL A 47 10.85 -2.02 -3.28
N THR A 48 11.68 -1.47 -4.18
CA THR A 48 11.79 -1.95 -5.56
C THR A 48 12.28 -3.40 -5.63
N GLU A 49 11.96 -4.12 -6.70
CA GLU A 49 12.39 -5.51 -6.94
C GLU A 49 13.91 -5.70 -6.74
N ASP A 50 14.72 -4.73 -7.15
CA ASP A 50 16.18 -4.76 -7.02
C ASP A 50 16.71 -4.29 -5.65
N GLY A 51 15.82 -3.87 -4.75
CA GLY A 51 16.15 -3.39 -3.41
C GLY A 51 16.82 -2.01 -3.35
N ARG A 52 17.03 -1.34 -4.48
CA ARG A 52 17.83 -0.10 -4.54
C ARG A 52 17.09 1.14 -4.08
N ARG A 53 15.76 1.10 -4.07
CA ARG A 53 14.92 2.22 -3.68
C ARG A 53 13.82 1.78 -2.76
N SER A 54 13.59 2.58 -1.73
CA SER A 54 12.55 2.34 -0.74
C SER A 54 11.87 3.63 -0.32
N VAL A 55 10.65 3.48 0.19
CA VAL A 55 9.84 4.56 0.75
C VAL A 55 9.15 4.04 2.01
N VAL A 56 9.07 4.88 3.03
CA VAL A 56 8.28 4.64 4.24
C VAL A 56 7.48 5.90 4.52
N VAL A 57 6.16 5.74 4.66
CA VAL A 57 5.25 6.83 4.98
C VAL A 57 4.51 6.47 6.26
N SER A 58 4.65 7.31 7.29
CA SER A 58 3.86 7.19 8.51
C SER A 58 2.77 8.26 8.50
N MET A 59 1.52 7.81 8.69
CA MET A 59 0.34 8.65 8.73
C MET A 59 -0.22 8.64 10.15
N SER A 60 -0.33 9.81 10.78
CA SER A 60 -1.02 9.97 12.08
C SER A 60 -2.54 9.90 11.91
N THR A 61 -3.04 8.70 11.65
CA THR A 61 -4.44 8.43 11.31
C THR A 61 -4.83 7.01 11.73
N ALA A 62 -6.08 6.63 11.56
CA ALA A 62 -6.54 5.26 11.71
C ALA A 62 -7.59 4.93 10.64
N LEU A 63 -7.58 3.70 10.11
CA LEU A 63 -8.69 3.22 9.30
C LEU A 63 -9.88 3.01 10.21
N GLN A 64 -10.91 3.82 10.02
CA GLN A 64 -12.12 3.75 10.82
C GLN A 64 -12.80 2.41 10.55
N ALA A 65 -12.95 1.58 11.58
CA ALA A 65 -13.68 0.32 11.48
C ALA A 65 -15.19 0.61 11.46
N GLY A 66 -15.88 0.09 10.44
CA GLY A 66 -17.31 0.29 10.22
C GLY A 66 -17.75 -0.32 8.88
N ALA A 67 -19.06 -0.32 8.61
CA ALA A 67 -19.61 -0.94 7.40
C ALA A 67 -19.14 -0.30 6.09
N ASP A 68 -18.64 0.94 6.12
CA ASP A 68 -18.18 1.68 4.94
C ASP A 68 -16.87 2.44 5.21
N PHE A 69 -15.76 1.70 5.35
CA PHE A 69 -14.45 2.31 5.57
C PHE A 69 -13.88 2.97 4.30
N THR A 70 -14.36 2.59 3.10
CA THR A 70 -13.82 3.07 1.81
C THR A 70 -14.16 4.53 1.50
N HIS A 71 -15.17 5.09 2.19
CA HIS A 71 -15.52 6.51 2.17
C HIS A 71 -14.99 7.29 3.39
N SER A 72 -14.18 6.68 4.26
CA SER A 72 -13.58 7.37 5.41
C SER A 72 -12.44 8.31 5.01
N LYS A 73 -12.18 9.34 5.84
CA LYS A 73 -10.99 10.22 5.67
C LYS A 73 -9.67 9.46 5.80
N GLY A 74 -9.62 8.43 6.65
CA GLY A 74 -8.46 7.54 6.74
C GLY A 74 -8.18 6.83 5.41
N PHE A 75 -9.23 6.36 4.73
CA PHE A 75 -9.08 5.69 3.42
C PHE A 75 -8.85 6.67 2.26
N GLU A 76 -9.33 7.92 2.34
CA GLU A 76 -8.88 8.99 1.44
C GLU A 76 -7.37 9.25 1.56
N GLN A 77 -6.86 9.29 2.80
CA GLN A 77 -5.43 9.45 3.05
C GLN A 77 -4.61 8.26 2.56
N GLU A 78 -5.11 7.04 2.76
CA GLU A 78 -4.51 5.81 2.26
C GLU A 78 -4.31 5.86 0.73
N ARG A 79 -5.35 6.21 -0.03
CA ARG A 79 -5.26 6.36 -1.50
C ARG A 79 -4.22 7.40 -1.93
N ALA A 80 -4.12 8.52 -1.20
CA ALA A 80 -3.12 9.55 -1.48
C ALA A 80 -1.70 9.03 -1.22
N VAL A 81 -1.51 8.22 -0.18
CA VAL A 81 -0.22 7.60 0.12
C VAL A 81 0.13 6.49 -0.87
N THR A 82 -0.82 5.70 -1.35
CA THR A 82 -0.58 4.76 -2.45
C THR A 82 -0.01 5.46 -3.68
N ALA A 83 -0.59 6.60 -4.07
CA ALA A 83 -0.09 7.40 -5.20
C ALA A 83 1.29 8.01 -4.92
N LEU A 84 1.54 8.46 -3.69
CA LEU A 84 2.85 8.96 -3.26
C LEU A 84 3.92 7.86 -3.32
N VAL A 85 3.62 6.64 -2.85
CA VAL A 85 4.53 5.48 -2.89
C VAL A 85 4.89 5.14 -4.32
N ASP A 86 3.90 5.04 -5.22
CA ASP A 86 4.12 4.78 -6.63
C ASP A 86 5.07 5.82 -7.26
N HIS A 87 4.76 7.11 -7.10
CA HIS A 87 5.61 8.20 -7.60
C HIS A 87 7.02 8.17 -6.99
N ALA A 88 7.12 7.94 -5.68
CA ALA A 88 8.39 7.90 -4.96
C ALA A 88 9.25 6.69 -5.33
N LEU A 89 8.67 5.61 -5.87
CA LEU A 89 9.43 4.46 -6.36
C LEU A 89 9.71 4.55 -7.87
N CYS A 90 8.88 5.26 -8.63
CA CYS A 90 9.03 5.45 -10.07
C CYS A 90 9.90 6.63 -10.53
N ALA A 91 10.23 7.60 -9.68
CA ALA A 91 11.09 8.73 -10.09
C ALA A 91 12.52 8.31 -10.51
N GLU A 92 13.07 8.90 -11.56
CA GLU A 92 14.47 8.66 -11.96
C GLU A 92 15.46 9.53 -11.17
#